data_AF-A0A3D2VYU8-F1
#
_entry.id   AF-A0A3D2VYU8-F1
#
_cell.length_a   1.000
_cell.length_b   1.000
_cell.length_c   1.000
_cell.angle_alpha   90.00
_cell.angle_beta   90.00
_cell.angle_gamma   90.00
#
_symmetry.space_group_name_H-M   'P 1'
#
loop_
_entity.id
_entity.type
_entity.pdbx_description
1 polymer ?
#
loop_
_entity_poly.entity_id
_entity_poly.type
_entity_poly.pdbx_seq_one_letter_code
_entity_poly.pdbx_strand_id
1 'polypeptide(L)' 'MFLTIREFCTAYGVGRTRAYALINQGAVEAVKIDASTRITGASAEAWAATLPRVKAKSAPRSGAP' A
#
# COMPACT_ATOMS: atom_id res chain seq x y z
N MET A 1 -8.15 7.59 -9.51
CA MET A 1 -7.76 8.16 -8.19
C MET A 1 -6.24 8.18 -8.10
N PHE A 2 -5.63 9.28 -7.68
CA PHE A 2 -4.18 9.39 -7.47
C PHE A 2 -3.89 9.66 -6.00
N LEU A 3 -2.88 9.01 -5.45
CA LEU A 3 -2.45 9.13 -4.06
C LEU A 3 -1.10 9.84 -4.02
N THR A 4 -0.93 10.82 -3.14
CA THR A 4 0.44 11.23 -2.79
C THR A 4 1.19 10.08 -2.12
N ILE A 5 2.52 10.17 -2.10
CA ILE A 5 3.35 9.28 -1.27
C ILE A 5 2.86 9.28 0.18
N ARG A 6 2.47 10.44 0.73
CA ARG A 6 2.01 10.54 2.12
C ARG A 6 0.67 9.82 2.33
N GLU A 7 -0.27 9.96 1.41
CA GLU A 7 -1.55 9.23 1.47
C GLU A 7 -1.37 7.74 1.30
N PHE A 8 -0.51 7.29 0.37
CA PHE A 8 -0.18 5.88 0.21
C PHE A 8 0.44 5.31 1.50
N CYS A 9 1.38 6.03 2.09
CA CYS A 9 1.97 5.65 3.38
C CYS A 9 0.91 5.53 4.48
N THR A 10 -0.02 6.49 4.58
CA THR A 10 -1.09 6.47 5.58
C THR A 10 -2.10 5.35 5.33
N ALA A 11 -2.51 5.14 4.07
CA ALA A 11 -3.54 4.17 3.70
C ALA A 11 -3.07 2.72 3.85
N TYR A 12 -1.82 2.43 3.48
CA TYR A 12 -1.27 1.06 3.49
C TYR A 12 -0.27 0.81 4.63
N GLY A 13 -0.04 1.78 5.51
CA GLY A 13 0.89 1.66 6.64
C GLY A 13 2.36 1.49 6.21
N VAL A 14 2.73 2.00 5.03
CA VAL A 14 4.07 1.85 4.45
C VAL A 14 4.93 3.07 4.80
N GLY A 15 6.20 2.88 5.17
CA GLY A 15 7.13 3.99 5.37
C GLY A 15 7.54 4.65 4.04
N ARG A 16 7.85 5.96 4.06
CA ARG A 16 8.26 6.73 2.85
C ARG A 16 9.39 6.05 2.07
N THR A 17 10.43 5.58 2.76
CA THR A 17 11.57 4.89 2.15
C THR A 17 11.12 3.65 1.37
N ARG A 18 10.21 2.87 1.95
CA ARG A 18 9.67 1.68 1.31
C ARG A 18 8.74 2.02 0.15
N ALA A 19 7.95 3.09 0.26
CA ALA A 19 7.13 3.58 -0.85
C ALA A 19 8.01 3.95 -2.07
N TYR A 20 9.10 4.70 -1.87
CA TYR A 20 10.05 4.99 -2.95
C TYR A 20 10.75 3.74 -3.50
N ALA A 21 11.09 2.77 -2.64
CA ALA A 21 11.64 1.50 -3.09
C ALA A 21 10.67 0.73 -3.97
N LEU A 22 9.38 0.68 -3.63
CA LEU A 22 8.34 0.03 -4.42
C LEU A 22 8.17 0.70 -5.80
N ILE A 23 8.27 2.03 -5.85
CA ILE A 23 8.24 2.78 -7.11
C ILE A 23 9.46 2.43 -7.98
N ASN A 24 10.66 2.48 -7.39
CA ASN A 24 11.90 2.15 -8.12
C ASN A 24 11.95 0.69 -8.57
N GLN A 25 11.32 -0.22 -7.83
CA GLN A 25 11.19 -1.63 -8.20
C GLN A 25 10.08 -1.89 -9.24
N GLY A 26 9.30 -0.88 -9.61
CA GLY A 26 8.14 -1.03 -10.50
C GLY A 26 6.98 -1.82 -9.88
N ALA A 27 6.99 -2.03 -8.57
CA ALA A 27 5.92 -2.74 -7.86
C ALA A 27 4.65 -1.89 -7.73
N VAL A 28 4.79 -0.56 -7.70
CA VAL A 28 3.69 0.40 -7.80
C VAL A 28 4.02 1.44 -8.86
N GLU A 29 3.02 1.78 -9.66
CA GLU A 29 3.14 2.78 -10.72
C GLU A 29 2.94 4.18 -10.13
N ALA A 30 3.95 5.02 -10.35
CA ALA A 30 3.92 6.41 -9.97
C ALA A 30 4.05 7.30 -11.20
N VAL A 31 3.18 8.30 -11.27
CA VAL A 31 3.18 9.34 -12.29
C VAL A 31 3.65 10.65 -11.68
N LYS A 32 4.40 11.43 -12.45
CA LYS A 32 4.79 12.78 -12.07
C LYS A 32 3.71 13.75 -12.53
N ILE A 33 3.09 14.45 -11.58
CA ILE A 33 2.11 15.51 -11.86
C ILE A 33 2.75 16.82 -11.38
N ASP A 34 3.11 17.68 -12.33
CA ASP A 34 3.90 18.89 -12.11
C ASP A 34 5.21 18.61 -11.35
N ALA A 35 5.31 19.14 -10.12
CA ALA A 35 6.46 18.99 -9.24
C ALA A 35 6.33 17.80 -8.26
N SER A 36 5.21 17.07 -8.28
CA SER A 36 4.89 16.06 -7.27
C SER A 36 4.68 14.66 -7.86
N THR A 37 5.28 13.66 -7.20
CA THR A 37 5.07 12.24 -7.52
C THR A 37 3.77 11.73 -6.92
N ARG A 38 2.94 11.07 -7.72
CA ARG A 38 1.62 10.53 -7.34
C ARG A 38 1.54 9.05 -7.75
N ILE A 39 1.07 8.20 -6.85
CA ILE A 39 0.86 6.77 -7.11
C ILE A 39 -0.56 6.59 -7.66
N THR A 40 -0.73 5.78 -8.70
CA THR A 40 -2.06 5.44 -9.21
C THR A 40 -2.77 4.52 -8.20
N GLY A 41 -4.02 4.86 -7.84
CA GLY A 41 -4.77 4.04 -6.89
C GLY A 41 -4.93 2.59 -7.35
N ALA A 42 -5.16 2.39 -8.65
CA ALA A 42 -5.25 1.05 -9.23
C ALA A 42 -3.97 0.23 -9.02
N SER A 43 -2.79 0.83 -9.19
CA SER A 43 -1.52 0.13 -8.97
C SER A 43 -1.25 -0.10 -7.49
N ALA A 44 -1.59 0.84 -6.62
CA ALA A 44 -1.49 0.66 -5.17
C ALA A 44 -2.35 -0.51 -4.68
N GLU A 45 -3.60 -0.62 -5.16
CA GLU A 45 -4.49 -1.73 -4.83
C GLU A 45 -4.02 -3.06 -5.43
N ALA A 46 -3.58 -3.05 -6.69
CA ALA A 46 -2.99 -4.24 -7.32
C ALA A 46 -1.79 -4.74 -6.52
N TRP A 47 -0.88 -3.85 -6.13
CA TRP A 47 0.25 -4.19 -5.27
C TRP A 47 -0.20 -4.77 -3.93
N ALA A 48 -1.16 -4.13 -3.25
CA ALA A 48 -1.68 -4.62 -1.97
C ALA A 48 -2.28 -6.03 -2.10
N ALA A 49 -2.93 -6.33 -3.22
CA ALA A 49 -3.46 -7.67 -3.51
C ALA A 49 -2.37 -8.74 -3.73
N THR A 50 -1.15 -8.34 -4.14
CA THR A 50 -0.01 -9.26 -4.27
C THR A 50 0.67 -9.58 -2.94
N LEU A 51 0.39 -8.83 -1.87
CA LEU A 51 1.04 -9.03 -0.58
C LEU A 51 0.71 -10.40 0.01
N PRO A 52 1.69 -11.07 0.65
CA PRO A 52 1.46 -12.35 1.29
C PRO A 52 0.39 -12.19 2.36
N ARG A 53 -0.72 -12.90 2.19
CA ARG A 53 -1.80 -12.92 3.17
C ARG A 53 -1.31 -13.68 4.39
N VAL A 54 -1.05 -12.95 5.48
CA VAL A 54 -0.96 -13.58 6.79
C VAL A 54 -2.31 -14.25 7.04
N LYS A 55 -2.33 -15.59 7.00
CA LYS A 55 -3.49 -16.34 7.51
C LYS A 55 -3.65 -15.92 8.96
N ALA A 56 -4.74 -15.25 9.28
CA ALA A 56 -5.16 -15.14 10.66
C ALA A 56 -5.27 -16.58 11.17
N LYS A 57 -4.39 -16.96 12.10
CA LYS A 57 -4.70 -18.09 12.98
C LYS A 57 -5.90 -17.59 13.76
N SER A 58 -7.09 -17.99 13.35
CA SER A 58 -8.32 -17.76 14.10
C SER A 58 -8.10 -18.32 15.50
N ALA A 59 -7.73 -17.47 16.45
CA ALA A 59 -7.90 -17.78 17.85
C ALA A 59 -9.40 -17.64 18.10
N PRO A 60 -10.10 -18.69 18.55
CA PRO A 60 -11.50 -18.53 18.93
C PRO A 60 -11.53 -17.50 20.06
N ARG A 61 -12.25 -16.39 19.85
CA ARG A 61 -12.80 -15.63 20.97
C ARG A 61 -13.84 -16.52 21.63
N SER A 62 -13.38 -17.41 22.49
CA SER A 62 -14.23 -18.01 23.53
C SER A 62 -14.43 -16.93 24.57
N GLY A 63 -15.62 -16.35 24.55
CA GLY A 63 -16.08 -15.30 25.44
C GLY A 63 -17.54 -15.03 25.13
N ALA A 64 -18.35 -16.08 25.26
CA ALA A 64 -19.80 -16.01 25.31
C ALA A 64 -20.22 -15.92 26.79
N PRO A 65 -21.44 -15.44 27.07
CA PRO A 65 -21.81 -14.49 28.14
C PRO A 65 -21.77 -15.03 29.56
#